data_AF-A0A1I3DR75-F1
#
_entry.id   AF-A0A1I3DR75-F1
#
_cell.length_a   1.000
_cell.length_b   1.000
_cell.length_c   1.000
_cell.angle_alpha   90.00
_cell.angle_beta   90.00
_cell.angle_gamma   90.00
#
_symmetry.space_group_name_H-M   'P 1'
#
loop_
_entity.id
_entity.type
_entity.pdbx_description
1 polymer ?
#
loop_
_entity_poly.entity_id
_entity_poly.type
_entity_poly.pdbx_seq_one_letter_code
_entity_poly.pdbx_strand_id
1 'polypeptide(L)'
;MPRKLMLLATITLSALGALSNTPVLAQGHMGSPQEQNACSRDASRLCRKDLGNDGAVQGCLQAHRAKLSRSCSKVFESHGM
;
A
#
# COMPACT_ATOMS: atom_id res chain seq x y z
N MET A 1 -30.57 0.27 62.46
CA MET A 1 -31.50 -0.62 61.74
C MET A 1 -31.55 -0.19 60.29
N PRO A 2 -31.55 -1.11 59.30
CA PRO A 2 -30.55 -2.15 59.02
C PRO A 2 -30.13 -2.10 57.52
N ARG A 3 -28.87 -2.27 57.11
CA ARG A 3 -28.06 -3.50 57.06
C ARG A 3 -28.80 -4.70 56.40
N LYS A 4 -28.35 -5.03 55.18
CA LYS A 4 -28.59 -6.29 54.41
C LYS A 4 -29.92 -6.42 53.67
N LEU A 5 -29.85 -6.28 52.34
CA LEU A 5 -30.59 -7.04 51.31
C LEU A 5 -30.17 -6.39 49.98
N MET A 6 -29.57 -7.01 48.97
CA MET A 6 -29.28 -8.38 48.63
C MET A 6 -28.01 -8.34 47.78
N LEU A 7 -26.98 -9.09 48.17
CA LEU A 7 -26.62 -10.36 47.52
C LEU A 7 -26.43 -10.25 45.99
N LEU A 8 -25.15 -10.36 45.61
CA LEU A 8 -24.64 -11.23 44.56
C LEU A 8 -25.47 -11.32 43.26
N ALA A 9 -25.02 -10.60 42.24
CA ALA A 9 -25.17 -11.04 40.86
C ALA A 9 -23.80 -10.92 40.17
N THR A 10 -22.95 -11.93 40.43
CA THR A 10 -21.74 -12.20 39.66
C THR A 10 -22.15 -12.52 38.22
N ILE A 11 -21.96 -11.59 37.30
CA ILE A 11 -21.95 -11.89 35.86
C ILE A 11 -20.50 -11.81 35.43
N THR A 12 -19.79 -12.92 35.59
CA THR A 12 -18.49 -13.13 34.93
C THR A 12 -18.75 -13.28 33.43
N LEU A 13 -18.56 -12.21 32.68
CA LEU A 13 -18.45 -12.31 31.21
C LEU A 13 -16.98 -12.10 30.83
N SER A 14 -16.21 -13.18 30.93
CA SER A 14 -14.91 -13.30 30.30
C SER A 14 -15.09 -13.40 28.79
N ALA A 15 -14.82 -12.30 28.06
CA ALA A 15 -14.57 -12.32 26.63
C ALA A 15 -13.13 -11.84 26.39
N LEU A 16 -12.29 -12.78 25.94
CA LEU A 16 -10.93 -12.56 25.46
C LEU A 16 -10.94 -11.51 24.34
N GLY A 17 -10.38 -10.33 24.60
CA GLY A 17 -10.01 -9.36 23.57
C GLY A 17 -8.57 -9.61 23.10
N ALA A 18 -8.35 -10.65 22.30
CA ALA A 18 -7.08 -10.87 21.60
C ALA A 18 -7.25 -10.49 20.12
N LEU A 19 -7.06 -9.21 19.78
CA LEU A 19 -7.02 -8.69 18.40
C LEU A 19 -6.11 -7.45 18.47
N SER A 20 -5.06 -7.24 17.67
CA SER A 20 -4.63 -7.88 16.43
C SER A 20 -3.23 -7.33 16.06
N ASN A 21 -2.29 -8.22 15.73
CA ASN A 21 -1.04 -7.87 15.04
C ASN A 21 -1.36 -7.47 13.59
N THR A 22 -1.10 -6.23 13.19
CA THR A 22 -1.01 -5.88 11.76
C THR A 22 0.31 -5.18 11.49
N PRO A 23 1.35 -5.88 10.99
CA PRO A 23 2.44 -5.20 10.33
C PRO A 23 1.91 -4.65 9.00
N VAL A 24 1.54 -3.37 8.98
CA VAL A 24 1.31 -2.63 7.73
C VAL A 24 2.67 -2.39 7.08
N LEU A 25 3.15 -3.36 6.31
CA LEU A 25 4.26 -3.10 5.40
C LEU A 25 3.66 -2.41 4.17
N ALA A 26 3.61 -1.08 4.23
CA ALA A 26 3.59 -0.28 3.02
C ALA A 26 4.96 -0.46 2.33
N GLN A 27 5.15 -1.61 1.69
CA GLN A 27 6.26 -1.82 0.78
C GLN A 27 5.97 -0.88 -0.37
N GLY A 28 6.66 0.27 -0.42
CA GLY A 28 6.71 1.07 -1.63
C GLY A 28 7.23 0.16 -2.73
N HIS A 29 6.33 -0.31 -3.60
CA HIS A 29 6.67 -1.22 -4.68
C HIS A 29 7.43 -0.41 -5.73
N MET A 30 8.72 -0.20 -5.50
CA MET A 30 9.62 0.18 -6.59
C MET A 30 9.50 -0.92 -7.64
N GLY A 31 9.03 -0.55 -8.84
CA GLY A 31 8.68 -1.51 -9.88
C GLY A 31 9.83 -2.50 -10.15
N SER A 32 9.49 -3.75 -10.44
CA SER A 32 10.49 -4.80 -10.70
C SER A 32 11.39 -4.43 -11.88
N PRO A 33 12.60 -5.01 -12.02
CA PRO A 33 13.46 -4.73 -13.18
C PRO A 33 12.77 -5.00 -14.53
N GLN A 34 11.83 -5.95 -14.54
CA GLN A 34 11.04 -6.29 -15.72
C GLN A 34 10.03 -5.19 -16.07
N GLU A 35 9.40 -4.60 -15.06
CA GLU A 35 8.50 -3.46 -15.18
C GLU A 35 9.24 -2.19 -15.61
N GLN A 36 10.39 -1.93 -14.99
CA GLN A 36 11.26 -0.81 -15.36
C GLN A 36 11.68 -0.90 -16.83
N ASN A 37 12.01 -2.12 -17.30
CA ASN A 37 12.35 -2.34 -18.70
C ASN A 37 11.14 -2.09 -19.63
N ALA A 38 9.94 -2.54 -19.24
CA ALA A 38 8.70 -2.28 -19.99
C ALA A 38 8.38 -0.78 -20.10
N CYS A 39 8.79 0.02 -19.11
CA CYS A 39 8.63 1.46 -19.03
C CYS A 39 9.85 2.27 -19.49
N SER A 40 10.97 1.64 -19.85
CA SER A 40 12.26 2.31 -20.15
C SER A 40 12.17 3.35 -21.27
N ARG A 41 11.39 3.06 -22.32
CA ARG A 41 11.15 4.01 -23.42
C ARG A 41 10.35 5.22 -22.98
N ASP A 42 9.34 5.02 -22.13
CA ASP A 42 8.53 6.12 -21.61
C ASP A 42 9.33 6.94 -20.60
N ALA A 43 10.13 6.30 -19.74
CA ALA A 43 11.04 6.99 -18.83
C ALA A 43 12.04 7.87 -19.59
N SER A 44 12.62 7.36 -20.68
CA SER A 44 13.57 8.10 -21.51
C SER A 44 12.94 9.27 -22.29
N ARG A 45 11.64 9.20 -22.57
CA ARG A 45 10.91 10.19 -23.36
C ARG A 45 10.22 11.26 -22.49
N LEU A 46 9.66 10.84 -21.36
CA LEU A 46 8.80 11.65 -20.48
C LEU A 46 9.57 12.10 -19.22
N CYS A 47 10.41 11.22 -18.67
CA CYS A 47 11.03 11.38 -17.34
C CYS A 47 12.55 11.53 -17.42
N ARG A 48 13.03 12.18 -18.49
CA ARG A 48 14.46 12.27 -18.82
C ARG A 48 15.31 12.92 -17.73
N LYS A 49 14.70 13.80 -16.92
CA LYS A 49 15.32 14.50 -15.79
C LYS A 49 15.45 13.64 -14.54
N ASP A 50 14.61 12.61 -14.44
CA ASP A 50 14.52 11.73 -13.28
C ASP A 50 15.32 10.42 -13.47
N LEU A 51 15.80 10.17 -14.70
CA LEU A 51 16.64 9.01 -15.03
C LEU A 51 17.84 8.92 -14.08
N GLY A 52 18.02 7.76 -13.47
CA GLY A 52 19.05 7.51 -12.46
C GLY A 52 18.52 7.48 -11.03
N ASN A 53 17.26 7.84 -10.81
CA ASN A 53 16.56 7.62 -9.55
C ASN A 53 15.24 6.89 -9.82
N ASP A 54 15.21 5.59 -9.54
CA ASP A 54 14.07 4.73 -9.84
C ASP A 54 12.77 5.21 -9.17
N GLY A 55 12.86 5.76 -7.95
CA GLY A 55 11.72 6.35 -7.25
C GLY A 55 11.18 7.61 -7.92
N ALA A 56 12.08 8.48 -8.38
CA ALA A 56 11.70 9.69 -9.13
C ALA A 56 11.11 9.33 -10.51
N VAL A 57 11.70 8.35 -11.21
CA VAL A 57 11.17 7.84 -12.48
C VAL A 57 9.78 7.27 -12.28
N GLN A 58 9.54 6.46 -11.24
CA GLN A 58 8.23 5.92 -10.95
C GLN A 58 7.20 7.03 -10.72
N GLY A 59 7.53 8.03 -9.89
CA GLY A 59 6.66 9.17 -9.63
C GLY A 59 6.33 9.96 -10.90
N CYS A 60 7.33 10.18 -11.76
CA CYS A 60 7.12 10.82 -13.05
C CYS A 60 6.23 9.98 -13.98
N LEU A 61 6.49 8.67 -14.13
CA LEU A 61 5.67 7.77 -14.95
C LEU A 61 4.21 7.74 -14.44
N GLN A 62 4.02 7.74 -13.13
CA GLN A 62 2.71 7.82 -12.48
C GLN A 62 1.99 9.13 -12.81
N ALA A 63 2.68 10.27 -12.77
CA ALA A 63 2.11 11.56 -13.19
C ALA A 63 1.75 11.60 -14.69
N HIS A 64 2.42 10.77 -15.51
CA HIS A 64 2.27 10.73 -16.95
C HIS A 64 1.49 9.51 -17.47
N ARG A 65 0.68 8.83 -16.64
CA ARG A 65 -0.05 7.60 -17.03
C ARG A 65 -0.84 7.68 -18.33
N ALA A 66 -1.51 8.80 -18.57
CA ALA A 66 -2.27 9.02 -19.80
C ALA A 66 -1.41 9.03 -21.08
N LYS A 67 -0.09 9.20 -20.95
CA LYS A 67 0.88 9.29 -22.06
C LYS A 67 1.81 8.07 -22.16
N LEU A 68 1.65 7.11 -21.25
CA LEU A 68 2.44 5.88 -21.24
C LEU A 68 2.08 5.02 -22.45
N SER A 69 3.06 4.24 -22.90
CA SER A 69 2.84 3.18 -23.88
C SER A 69 2.02 2.05 -23.27
N ARG A 70 1.35 1.25 -24.11
CA ARG A 70 0.52 0.12 -23.65
C ARG A 70 1.27 -0.86 -22.76
N SER A 71 2.56 -1.10 -23.01
CA SER A 71 3.38 -2.00 -22.18
C SER A 71 3.56 -1.45 -20.78
N CYS A 72 3.85 -0.16 -20.64
CA CYS A 72 4.04 0.48 -19.35
C CYS A 72 2.69 0.70 -18.64
N SER A 73 1.62 1.09 -19.34
CA SER A 73 0.28 1.19 -18.75
C SER A 73 -0.18 -0.13 -18.15
N LYS A 74 0.07 -1.27 -18.81
CA LYS A 74 -0.27 -2.60 -18.30
C LYS A 74 0.46 -2.93 -16.99
N VAL A 75 1.68 -2.45 -16.81
CA VAL A 75 2.40 -2.56 -15.53
C VAL A 75 1.63 -1.80 -14.45
N PHE A 76 1.29 -0.54 -14.68
CA PHE A 76 0.53 0.24 -13.71
C PHE A 76 -0.84 -0.38 -13.39
N GLU A 77 -1.55 -0.88 -14.39
CA GLU A 77 -2.82 -1.60 -14.23
C GLU A 77 -2.67 -2.88 -13.40
N SER A 78 -1.62 -3.67 -13.64
CA SER A 78 -1.39 -4.94 -12.93
C SER A 78 -1.07 -4.74 -11.44
N HIS A 79 -0.51 -3.58 -11.09
CA HIS A 79 -0.15 -3.24 -9.72
C HIS A 79 -1.20 -2.35 -9.02
N GLY A 80 -2.35 -2.08 -9.67
CA GLY A 80 -3.40 -1.23 -9.11
C GLY A 80 -2.96 0.22 -8.91
N MET A 81 -1.95 0.65 -9.67
CA MET A 81 -1.36 1.97 -9.56
C MET A 81 -2.09 2.96 -10.45
#